data_AF-A0A939M6V3-F1
#
_entry.id   AF-A0A939M6V3-F1
#
_cell.length_a   1.000
_cell.length_b   1.000
_cell.length_c   1.000
_cell.angle_alpha   90.00
_cell.angle_beta   90.00
_cell.angle_gamma   90.00
#
_symmetry.space_group_name_H-M   'P 1'
#
loop_
_entity.id
_entity.type
_entity.pdbx_description
1 polymer ?
#
loop_
_entity_poly.entity_id
_entity_poly.type
_entity_poly.pdbx_seq_one_letter_code
_entity_poly.pdbx_strand_id
1 'polypeptide(L)'
;MTEHTKDKLAAALREVGLAKMADKAARGYYHDFLSPLDLPEIQLMHDLALAADDAGKANDATRFREIVVLRDRAMNGDFDASAEESDEWAKSPEGQDAMRLLIRGKS
;
A
#
# COMPACT_ATOMS: atom_id res chain seq x y z
N MET A 1 -6.50 19.22 4.95
CA MET A 1 -6.94 17.81 4.91
C MET A 1 -5.69 16.98 4.98
N THR A 2 -5.57 16.11 5.98
CA THR A 2 -4.46 15.15 6.05
C THR A 2 -4.58 14.24 4.85
N GLU A 3 -3.57 14.22 3.98
CA GLU A 3 -3.53 13.32 2.84
C GLU A 3 -3.21 11.92 3.38
N HIS A 4 -4.18 11.00 3.24
CA HIS A 4 -3.98 9.63 3.69
C HIS A 4 -2.92 8.92 2.85
N THR A 5 -2.10 8.07 3.47
CA THR A 5 -0.98 7.38 2.81
C THR A 5 -1.43 6.50 1.64
N LYS A 6 -2.63 5.92 1.74
CA LYS A 6 -3.30 5.23 0.62
C LYS A 6 -3.49 6.12 -0.62
N ASP A 7 -3.75 7.41 -0.43
CA ASP A 7 -3.99 8.37 -1.52
C ASP A 7 -2.67 8.83 -2.14
N LYS A 8 -1.59 8.90 -1.35
CA LYS A 8 -0.22 9.12 -1.85
C LYS A 8 0.23 7.99 -2.76
N LEU A 9 0.05 6.73 -2.34
CA LEU A 9 0.35 5.57 -3.17
C LEU A 9 -0.51 5.58 -4.45
N ALA A 10 -1.79 5.89 -4.33
CA ALA A 10 -2.67 5.99 -5.49
C ALA A 10 -2.23 7.07 -6.48
N ALA A 11 -1.80 8.24 -6.00
CA ALA A 11 -1.26 9.31 -6.84
C ALA A 11 -0.01 8.85 -7.58
N ALA A 12 0.97 8.28 -6.87
CA ALA A 12 2.21 7.79 -7.46
C ALA A 12 1.96 6.68 -8.52
N LEU A 13 0.99 5.78 -8.27
CA LEU A 13 0.59 4.76 -9.24
C LEU A 13 -0.04 5.37 -10.51
N ARG A 14 -0.77 6.49 -10.40
CA ARG A 14 -1.32 7.19 -11.58
C ARG A 14 -0.23 7.82 -12.43
N GLU A 15 0.79 8.39 -11.80
CA GLU A 15 1.93 9.03 -12.49
C GLU A 15 2.66 8.05 -13.42
N VAL A 16 2.76 6.77 -13.01
CA VAL A 16 3.39 5.71 -13.83
C VAL A 16 2.39 4.92 -14.70
N GLY A 17 1.17 5.44 -14.84
CA GLY A 17 0.13 4.88 -15.71
C GLY A 17 -0.53 3.59 -15.20
N LEU A 18 -0.39 3.24 -13.92
CA LEU A 18 -0.98 2.05 -13.30
C LEU A 18 -2.37 2.32 -12.72
N ALA A 19 -3.28 2.84 -13.54
CA ALA A 19 -4.60 3.32 -13.11
C ALA A 19 -5.42 2.29 -12.31
N LYS A 20 -5.46 1.02 -12.75
CA LYS A 20 -6.19 -0.04 -12.03
C LYS A 20 -5.63 -0.30 -10.63
N MET A 21 -4.31 -0.22 -10.48
CA MET A 21 -3.66 -0.37 -9.18
C MET A 21 -3.90 0.87 -8.32
N ALA A 22 -3.89 2.08 -8.91
CA ALA A 22 -4.22 3.31 -8.21
C ALA A 22 -5.64 3.28 -7.62
N ASP A 23 -6.62 2.72 -8.35
CA ASP A 23 -8.00 2.57 -7.86
C ASP A 23 -8.12 1.55 -6.73
N LYS A 24 -7.26 0.53 -6.71
CA LYS A 24 -7.12 -0.38 -5.56
C LYS A 24 -6.51 0.36 -4.36
N ALA A 25 -5.40 1.08 -4.58
CA ALA A 25 -4.69 1.83 -3.55
C ALA A 25 -5.58 2.87 -2.86
N ALA A 26 -6.32 3.69 -3.61
CA ALA A 26 -7.21 4.72 -3.05
C ALA A 26 -8.32 4.14 -2.14
N ARG A 27 -8.67 2.86 -2.36
CA ARG A 27 -9.63 2.11 -1.53
C ARG A 27 -8.98 1.40 -0.34
N GLY A 28 -7.67 1.54 -0.13
CA GLY A 28 -6.94 0.91 0.97
C GLY A 28 -6.52 -0.53 0.72
N TYR A 29 -6.63 -1.05 -0.51
CA TYR A 29 -6.36 -2.47 -0.80
C TYR A 29 -4.92 -2.91 -0.50
N TYR A 30 -3.95 -1.98 -0.56
CA TYR A 30 -2.54 -2.24 -0.24
C TYR A 30 -2.13 -1.66 1.12
N HIS A 31 -3.08 -1.19 1.92
CA HIS A 31 -2.81 -0.48 3.16
C HIS A 31 -2.93 -1.42 4.36
N ASP A 32 -1.98 -1.39 5.28
CA ASP A 32 -1.84 -2.38 6.37
C ASP A 32 -3.09 -2.52 7.24
N PHE A 33 -3.79 -1.41 7.48
CA PHE A 33 -4.98 -1.38 8.32
C PHE A 33 -6.31 -1.46 7.57
N LEU A 34 -6.34 -1.19 6.27
CA LEU A 34 -7.60 -1.10 5.49
C LEU A 34 -7.77 -2.26 4.53
N SER A 35 -6.70 -2.99 4.25
CA SER A 35 -6.72 -4.08 3.32
C SER A 35 -7.50 -5.27 3.90
N PRO A 36 -8.25 -6.00 3.06
CA PRO A 36 -8.81 -7.29 3.43
C PRO A 36 -7.77 -8.43 3.37
N LEU A 37 -6.53 -8.15 2.97
CA LEU A 37 -5.47 -9.15 2.81
C LEU A 37 -4.65 -9.29 4.10
N ASP A 38 -4.17 -10.51 4.36
CA ASP A 38 -3.25 -10.76 5.48
C ASP A 38 -1.89 -10.07 5.28
N LEU A 39 -1.43 -9.96 4.02
CA LEU A 39 -0.11 -9.44 3.64
C LEU A 39 -0.22 -8.46 2.45
N PRO A 40 -0.82 -7.27 2.64
CA PRO A 40 -1.10 -6.32 1.56
C PRO A 40 0.15 -5.78 0.85
N GLU A 41 1.23 -5.54 1.58
CA GLU A 41 2.50 -5.07 1.01
C GLU A 41 3.12 -6.08 0.04
N ILE A 42 3.05 -7.38 0.37
CA ILE A 42 3.53 -8.45 -0.52
C ILE A 42 2.71 -8.46 -1.82
N GLN A 43 1.39 -8.27 -1.71
CA GLN A 43 0.53 -8.16 -2.89
C GLN A 43 0.88 -6.92 -3.74
N LEU A 44 1.20 -5.78 -3.12
CA LEU A 44 1.67 -4.59 -3.83
C LEU A 44 2.96 -4.88 -4.59
N MET A 45 3.94 -5.53 -3.94
CA MET A 45 5.22 -5.88 -4.56
C MET A 45 5.07 -6.83 -5.73
N HIS A 46 4.18 -7.81 -5.60
CA HIS A 46 3.86 -8.75 -6.66
C HIS A 46 3.18 -8.05 -7.85
N ASP A 47 2.16 -7.22 -7.60
CA ASP A 47 1.44 -6.50 -8.66
C ASP A 47 2.36 -5.53 -9.42
N LEU A 48 3.26 -4.82 -8.71
CA LEU A 48 4.27 -3.95 -9.33
C LEU A 48 5.28 -4.74 -10.18
N ALA A 49 5.70 -5.93 -9.73
CA ALA A 49 6.60 -6.78 -10.49
C ALA A 49 5.96 -7.27 -11.80
N LEU A 50 4.69 -7.68 -11.75
CA LEU A 50 3.94 -8.07 -12.96
C LEU A 50 3.78 -6.88 -13.92
N ALA A 51 3.48 -5.69 -13.40
CA ALA A 51 3.34 -4.49 -14.22
C ALA A 51 4.67 -4.09 -14.90
N ALA A 52 5.80 -4.27 -14.22
CA ALA A 52 7.12 -4.07 -14.81
C ALA A 52 7.39 -5.11 -15.91
N ASP A 53 7.13 -6.39 -15.66
CA ASP A 53 7.30 -7.46 -16.67
C ASP A 53 6.44 -7.21 -17.92
N ASP A 54 5.19 -6.77 -17.76
CA ASP A 54 4.33 -6.38 -18.88
C ASP A 54 4.89 -5.20 -19.68
N ALA A 55 5.43 -4.17 -19.00
CA ALA A 55 6.12 -3.07 -19.67
C ALA A 55 7.38 -3.54 -20.43
N GLY A 56 8.14 -4.48 -19.85
CA GLY A 56 9.29 -5.11 -20.48
C GLY A 56 8.91 -5.88 -21.75
N LYS A 57 7.85 -6.69 -21.70
CA LYS A 57 7.30 -7.41 -22.86
C LYS A 57 6.78 -6.48 -23.95
N ALA A 58 6.25 -5.32 -23.58
CA ALA A 58 5.84 -4.27 -24.51
C ALA A 58 7.01 -3.44 -25.06
N ASN A 59 8.25 -3.73 -24.63
CA ASN A 59 9.46 -2.97 -24.96
C ASN A 59 9.39 -1.48 -24.56
N ASP A 60 8.63 -1.17 -23.50
CA ASP A 60 8.51 0.17 -22.92
C ASP A 60 9.52 0.34 -21.77
N ALA A 61 10.76 0.63 -22.14
CA ALA A 61 11.87 0.73 -21.19
C ALA A 61 11.73 1.91 -20.20
N THR A 62 11.04 2.98 -20.60
CA THR A 62 10.79 4.13 -19.73
C THR A 62 9.85 3.72 -18.62
N ARG A 63 8.69 3.15 -18.99
CA ARG A 63 7.68 2.72 -18.02
C ARG A 63 8.19 1.61 -17.11
N PHE A 64 8.95 0.66 -17.65
CA PHE A 64 9.63 -0.36 -16.85
C PHE A 64 10.44 0.28 -15.72
N ARG A 65 11.30 1.26 -16.04
CA ARG A 65 12.16 1.92 -15.07
C ARG A 65 11.36 2.69 -14.02
N GLU A 66 10.32 3.42 -14.44
CA GLU A 66 9.45 4.17 -13.54
C GLU A 66 8.73 3.27 -12.53
N ILE A 67 8.23 2.11 -12.98
CA ILE A 67 7.59 1.12 -12.10
C ILE A 67 8.60 0.53 -11.12
N VAL A 68 9.82 0.21 -11.56
CA VAL A 68 10.88 -0.30 -10.68
C VAL A 68 11.25 0.72 -9.61
N VAL A 69 11.40 2.01 -9.98
CA VAL A 69 11.68 3.09 -9.02
C VAL A 69 10.53 3.24 -8.02
N LEU A 70 9.28 3.18 -8.47
CA LEU A 70 8.11 3.23 -7.58
C LEU A 70 8.11 2.05 -6.60
N ARG A 71 8.48 0.85 -7.08
CA ARG A 71 8.59 -0.35 -6.24
C ARG A 71 9.66 -0.19 -5.17
N ASP A 72 10.82 0.36 -5.51
CA ASP A 72 11.89 0.62 -4.54
C ASP A 72 11.46 1.64 -3.48
N ARG A 73 10.76 2.71 -3.88
CA ARG A 73 10.17 3.68 -2.94
C ARG A 73 9.19 3.02 -1.98
N ALA A 74 8.30 2.17 -2.49
CA ALA A 74 7.36 1.44 -1.64
C ALA A 74 8.05 0.48 -0.67
N MET A 75 9.11 -0.23 -1.09
CA MET A 75 9.90 -1.08 -0.17
C MET A 75 10.65 -0.27 0.89
N ASN A 76 10.94 1.00 0.64
CA ASN A 76 11.59 1.90 1.60
C ASN A 76 10.61 2.59 2.55
N GLY A 77 9.31 2.29 2.45
CA GLY A 77 8.29 2.83 3.33
C GLY A 77 7.80 4.23 2.98
N ASP A 78 8.05 4.73 1.76
CA ASP A 78 7.58 6.06 1.31
C ASP A 78 6.05 6.24 1.39
N PHE A 79 5.31 5.13 1.49
CA PHE A 79 3.85 5.10 1.50
C PHE A 79 3.27 4.40 2.73
N ASP A 80 4.09 4.13 3.74
CA ASP A 80 3.64 3.49 4.98
C ASP A 80 2.76 4.44 5.77
N ALA A 81 1.84 3.87 6.56
CA ALA A 81 0.93 4.64 7.40
C ALA A 81 1.69 5.60 8.33
N SER A 82 1.21 6.84 8.44
CA SER A 82 1.83 7.80 9.37
C SER A 82 1.49 7.47 10.83
N ALA A 83 2.23 8.08 11.76
CA ALA A 83 1.93 7.94 13.19
C ALA A 83 0.50 8.41 13.53
N GLU A 84 0.01 9.45 12.86
CA GLU A 84 -1.35 9.95 13.01
C GLU A 84 -2.39 8.94 12.53
N GLU A 85 -2.16 8.28 11.39
CA GLU A 85 -3.05 7.23 10.89
C GLU A 85 -3.04 5.99 11.80
N SER A 86 -1.87 5.65 12.35
CA SER A 86 -1.73 4.61 13.36
C SER A 86 -2.49 4.96 14.65
N ASP A 87 -2.44 6.22 15.09
CA ASP A 87 -3.16 6.69 16.28
C ASP A 87 -4.68 6.68 16.06
N GLU A 88 -5.16 7.02 14.87
CA GLU A 88 -6.56 6.92 14.49
C GLU A 88 -7.04 5.47 14.51
N TRP A 89 -6.27 4.53 13.93
CA TRP A 89 -6.58 3.11 14.02
C TRP A 89 -6.56 2.60 15.46
N ALA A 90 -5.58 2.98 16.26
CA ALA A 90 -5.48 2.56 17.66
C ALA A 90 -6.70 3.02 18.49
N LYS A 91 -7.30 4.15 18.14
CA LYS A 91 -8.53 4.68 18.76
C LYS A 91 -9.82 4.06 18.19
N SER A 92 -9.74 3.35 17.06
CA SER A 92 -10.89 2.70 16.43
C SER A 92 -11.40 1.50 17.24
N PRO A 93 -12.67 1.07 17.05
CA PRO A 93 -13.19 -0.13 17.69
C PRO A 93 -12.33 -1.37 17.42
N GLU A 94 -11.85 -1.52 16.18
CA GLU A 94 -11.01 -2.64 15.77
C GLU A 94 -9.66 -2.66 16.49
N GLY A 95 -8.95 -1.51 16.54
CA GLY A 95 -7.68 -1.40 17.26
C GLY A 95 -7.84 -1.67 18.77
N GLN A 96 -8.93 -1.20 19.36
CA GLN A 96 -9.25 -1.49 20.76
C GLN A 96 -9.58 -2.97 21.00
N ASP A 97 -10.28 -3.63 20.08
CA ASP A 97 -10.58 -5.06 20.18
C ASP A 97 -9.33 -5.92 20.01
N ALA A 98 -8.44 -5.59 19.07
CA ALA A 98 -7.14 -6.22 18.91
C ALA A 98 -6.32 -6.14 20.21
N MET A 99 -6.26 -4.97 20.84
CA MET A 99 -5.56 -4.77 22.13
C MET A 99 -6.18 -5.59 23.26
N ARG A 100 -7.52 -5.70 23.32
CA ARG A 100 -8.21 -6.55 24.32
C ARG A 100 -7.86 -8.02 24.15
N LEU A 101 -7.76 -8.52 22.91
CA LEU A 101 -7.34 -9.89 22.64
C LEU A 101 -5.90 -10.14 23.12
N LEU A 102 -4.98 -9.21 22.89
CA LEU A 102 -3.59 -9.29 23.38
C LEU A 102 -3.51 -9.34 24.91
N ILE A 103 -4.30 -8.51 25.61
CA ILE A 103 -4.35 -8.51 27.09
C ILE A 103 -4.94 -9.83 27.61
N ARG A 104 -6.00 -10.35 26.97
CA ARG A 104 -6.67 -11.60 27.38
C ARG A 104 -5.86 -12.86 27.07
N GLY A 105 -5.03 -12.84 26.02
CA GLY A 105 -4.16 -13.95 25.62
C GLY A 105 -2.92 -14.14 26.51
N LYS A 106 -2.62 -13.19 27.41
CA LYS A 106 -1.69 -13.39 28.52
C LYS A 106 -2.47 -13.95 29.72
N SER A 107 -2.57 -15.27 29.82
CA SER A 107 -2.92 -15.99 31.06
C SER A 107 -2.03 -17.22 31.18
#